data_AF-A0A3N1CMQ0-F1
#
_entry.id   AF-A0A3N1CMQ0-F1
#
_cell.length_a   1.000
_cell.length_b   1.000
_cell.length_c   1.000
_cell.angle_alpha   90.00
_cell.angle_beta   90.00
_cell.angle_gamma   90.00
#
_symmetry.space_group_name_H-M   'P 1'
#
loop_
_entity.id
_entity.type
_entity.pdbx_description
1 polymer ?
#
loop_
_entity_poly.entity_id
_entity_poly.type
_entity_poly.pdbx_seq_one_letter_code
_entity_poly.pdbx_strand_id
1 'polypeptide(L)'
;MLNGPPRTIHPLWSEHHRSTASGTLTSHCTLTRASGAGTTGPDGTWTPASRTTVYDGPCRVIVAQTISGEKVQPAAAAQQTSRRYMVSLLWDSAPVQVDDIVEITQSHDANLIGRRLRVSSIDYASEQWQRDLVCWEVEAIT
;
A
#
# COMPACT_ATOMS: atom_id res chain seq x y z
N MET A 1 25.36 -35.94 2.66
CA MET A 1 24.05 -35.34 2.36
C MET A 1 23.25 -35.36 3.64
N LEU A 2 22.93 -34.20 4.23
CA LEU A 2 22.13 -34.15 5.45
C LEU A 2 20.65 -34.26 5.04
N ASN A 3 20.04 -35.41 5.32
CA ASN A 3 18.60 -35.57 5.22
C ASN A 3 17.97 -34.70 6.33
N GLY A 4 17.46 -33.53 5.94
CA GLY A 4 16.73 -32.65 6.84
C GLY A 4 15.46 -33.33 7.38
N PRO A 5 14.94 -32.87 8.53
CA PRO A 5 13.70 -33.41 9.09
C PRO A 5 12.55 -33.34 8.08
N PRO A 6 11.58 -34.28 8.11
CA PRO A 6 10.42 -34.22 7.24
C PRO A 6 9.71 -32.89 7.43
N ARG A 7 9.49 -32.15 6.34
CA ARG A 7 8.77 -30.88 6.40
C ARG A 7 7.31 -31.16 6.75
N THR A 8 6.87 -30.71 7.92
CA THR A 8 5.45 -30.73 8.32
C THR A 8 4.59 -29.91 7.34
N ILE A 9 5.15 -28.85 6.75
CA ILE A 9 4.48 -27.99 5.79
C ILE A 9 4.93 -28.34 4.36
N HIS A 10 3.95 -28.64 3.51
CA HIS A 10 4.19 -28.99 2.12
C HIS A 10 4.94 -27.86 1.36
N PRO A 11 5.91 -28.15 0.47
CA PRO A 11 6.64 -27.11 -0.26
C PRO A 11 5.76 -26.13 -1.06
N LEU A 12 4.58 -26.59 -1.52
CA LEU A 12 3.61 -25.77 -2.25
C LEU A 12 2.54 -25.12 -1.35
N TRP A 13 2.78 -25.07 -0.03
CA TRP A 13 1.80 -24.54 0.92
C TRP A 13 1.32 -23.12 0.58
N SER A 14 2.23 -22.20 0.28
CA SER A 14 1.85 -20.82 -0.06
C SER A 14 1.05 -20.75 -1.35
N GLU A 15 1.40 -21.55 -2.36
CA GLU A 15 0.66 -21.58 -3.63
C GLU A 15 -0.76 -22.10 -3.43
N HIS A 16 -0.92 -23.20 -2.69
CA HIS A 16 -2.22 -23.79 -2.37
C HIS A 16 -3.14 -22.80 -1.64
N HIS A 17 -2.61 -22.01 -0.71
CA HIS A 17 -3.41 -21.09 0.11
C HIS A 17 -3.57 -19.69 -0.50
N ARG A 18 -2.87 -19.38 -1.61
CA ARG A 18 -2.90 -18.04 -2.24
C ARG A 18 -4.31 -17.63 -2.68
N SER A 19 -5.11 -18.57 -3.19
CA SER A 19 -6.48 -18.29 -3.61
C SER A 19 -7.35 -17.84 -2.43
N THR A 20 -7.25 -18.52 -1.29
CA THR A 20 -7.93 -18.14 -0.05
C THR A 20 -7.47 -16.76 0.42
N ALA A 21 -6.17 -16.48 0.38
CA ALA A 21 -5.61 -15.17 0.72
C ALA A 21 -6.19 -14.05 -0.16
N SER A 22 -6.21 -14.28 -1.48
CA SER A 22 -6.74 -13.36 -2.48
C SER A 22 -8.23 -13.08 -2.27
N GLY A 23 -9.00 -14.07 -1.82
CA GLY A 23 -10.41 -13.91 -1.47
C GLY A 23 -10.67 -12.96 -0.29
N THR A 24 -9.64 -12.59 0.48
CA THR A 24 -9.75 -11.60 1.57
C THR A 24 -9.54 -10.15 1.11
N LEU A 25 -9.19 -9.93 -0.16
CA LEU A 25 -9.05 -8.60 -0.76
C LEU A 25 -10.42 -8.06 -1.19
N THR A 26 -11.20 -7.60 -0.20
CA THR A 26 -12.63 -7.24 -0.38
C THR A 26 -12.88 -5.79 -0.82
N SER A 27 -11.83 -5.02 -1.06
CA SER A 27 -11.89 -3.65 -1.59
C SER A 27 -11.29 -3.59 -3.01
N HIS A 28 -11.42 -2.45 -3.68
CA HIS A 28 -10.72 -2.16 -4.94
C HIS A 28 -9.92 -0.86 -4.78
N CYS A 29 -8.72 -0.82 -5.36
CA CYS A 29 -7.91 0.39 -5.39
C CYS A 29 -7.14 0.55 -6.68
N THR A 30 -6.77 1.81 -6.93
CA THR A 30 -5.88 2.19 -8.02
C THR A 30 -4.60 2.77 -7.41
N LEU A 31 -3.43 2.35 -7.90
CA LEU A 31 -2.16 2.96 -7.54
C LEU A 31 -1.63 3.77 -8.71
N THR A 32 -1.16 4.98 -8.42
CA THR A 32 -0.58 5.88 -9.41
C THR A 32 0.83 6.30 -9.02
N ARG A 33 1.69 6.43 -10.02
CA ARG A 33 3.09 6.86 -9.89
C ARG A 33 3.31 8.18 -10.62
N ALA A 34 3.99 9.13 -9.98
CA ALA A 34 4.41 10.37 -10.64
C ALA A 34 5.54 10.13 -11.63
N SER A 35 5.48 10.74 -12.82
CA SER A 35 6.51 10.63 -13.86
C SER A 35 7.63 11.68 -13.73
N GLY A 36 7.85 12.21 -12.53
CA GLY A 36 8.84 13.27 -12.25
C GLY A 36 8.41 14.18 -11.11
N ALA A 37 9.10 15.32 -10.98
CA ALA A 37 8.68 16.41 -10.10
C ALA A 37 7.61 17.26 -10.79
N GLY A 38 6.71 17.85 -10.01
CA GLY A 38 5.88 18.94 -10.52
C GLY A 38 6.74 20.17 -10.81
N THR A 39 6.16 21.14 -11.52
CA THR A 39 6.86 22.34 -11.97
C THR A 39 6.13 23.59 -11.52
N THR A 40 6.88 24.61 -11.16
CA THR A 40 6.34 25.96 -10.92
C THR A 40 6.55 26.80 -12.16
N GLY A 41 5.46 27.33 -12.72
CA GLY A 41 5.49 28.23 -13.87
C GLY A 41 6.10 29.61 -13.54
N PRO A 42 6.44 30.42 -14.55
CA PRO A 42 6.96 31.79 -14.35
C PRO A 42 5.99 32.72 -13.60
N ASP A 43 4.70 32.40 -13.61
CA ASP A 43 3.61 33.09 -12.91
C ASP A 43 3.44 32.62 -11.46
N GLY A 44 4.25 31.65 -11.01
CA GLY A 44 4.15 31.06 -9.68
C GLY A 44 3.14 29.91 -9.58
N THR A 45 2.46 29.54 -10.67
CA THR A 45 1.49 28.45 -10.67
C THR A 45 2.19 27.11 -10.50
N TRP A 46 1.83 26.36 -9.46
CA TRP A 46 2.27 24.97 -9.29
C TRP A 46 1.48 24.04 -10.22
N THR A 47 2.19 23.18 -10.93
CA THR A 47 1.61 22.10 -11.74
C THR A 47 2.13 20.75 -11.21
N PRO A 48 1.25 19.87 -10.70
CA PRO A 48 1.68 18.56 -10.22
C PRO A 48 2.21 17.71 -11.37
N ALA A 49 3.13 16.79 -11.05
CA ALA A 49 3.62 15.84 -12.04
C ALA A 49 2.48 14.98 -12.60
N SER A 50 2.54 14.69 -13.90
CA SER A 50 1.67 13.68 -14.50
C SER A 50 1.85 12.34 -13.81
N ARG A 51 0.77 11.54 -13.79
CA ARG A 51 0.74 10.27 -13.08
C ARG A 51 0.26 9.15 -13.99
N THR A 52 0.86 7.99 -13.81
CA THR A 52 0.52 6.76 -14.53
C THR A 52 -0.02 5.72 -13.56
N THR A 53 -1.10 5.03 -13.94
CA THR A 53 -1.60 3.88 -13.18
C THR A 53 -0.61 2.73 -13.24
N VAL A 54 -0.22 2.21 -12.08
CA VAL A 54 0.68 1.05 -11.94
C VAL A 54 -0.04 -0.19 -11.40
N TYR A 55 -1.19 -0.02 -10.76
CA TYR A 55 -2.07 -1.10 -10.32
C TYR A 55 -3.52 -0.62 -10.36
N ASP A 56 -4.41 -1.50 -10.77
CA ASP A 56 -5.86 -1.33 -10.61
C ASP A 56 -6.46 -2.70 -10.34
N GLY A 57 -6.98 -2.90 -9.13
CA GLY A 57 -7.41 -4.24 -8.74
C GLY A 57 -7.84 -4.39 -7.28
N PRO A 58 -8.13 -5.63 -6.87
CA PRO A 58 -8.53 -5.97 -5.52
C PRO A 58 -7.48 -5.55 -4.49
N CYS A 59 -7.94 -5.12 -3.31
CA CYS A 59 -7.06 -4.84 -2.18
C CYS A 59 -7.77 -5.12 -0.86
N ARG A 60 -6.98 -5.11 0.22
CA ARG A 60 -7.50 -5.06 1.59
C ARG A 60 -6.89 -3.87 2.29
N VAL A 61 -7.71 -3.09 2.98
CA VAL A 61 -7.26 -1.91 3.71
C VAL A 61 -7.57 -2.10 5.19
N ILE A 62 -6.56 -2.02 6.04
CA ILE A 62 -6.72 -2.03 7.49
C ILE A 62 -5.97 -0.85 8.10
N VAL A 63 -6.47 -0.32 9.22
CA VAL A 63 -5.70 0.63 10.02
C VAL A 63 -4.54 -0.14 10.63
N ALA A 64 -3.31 0.29 10.34
CA ALA A 64 -2.14 -0.29 10.98
C ALA A 64 -2.14 0.17 12.45
N GLN A 65 -2.24 -0.77 13.38
CA GLN A 65 -2.06 -0.44 14.79
C GLN A 65 -0.63 0.07 14.99
N THR A 66 -0.50 1.20 15.68
CA THR A 66 0.81 1.73 16.07
C THR A 66 1.50 0.66 16.90
N ILE A 67 2.55 0.04 16.37
CA ILE A 67 3.44 -0.80 17.17
C ILE A 67 4.06 0.13 18.21
N SER A 68 3.88 -0.18 19.49
CA SER A 68 4.49 0.53 20.60
C SER A 68 6.01 0.54 20.43
N GLY A 69 6.57 1.61 19.85
CA GLY A 69 7.98 1.70 19.52
C GLY A 69 8.31 2.64 18.36
N GLU A 70 7.31 3.03 17.56
CA GLU A 70 7.51 4.00 16.48
C GLU A 70 7.75 5.40 17.09
N LYS A 71 9.00 5.88 17.03
CA LYS A 71 9.35 7.25 17.39
C LYS A 71 8.77 8.18 16.33
N VAL A 72 7.57 8.69 16.58
CA VAL A 72 7.04 9.82 15.83
C VAL A 72 7.95 11.02 16.14
N GLN A 73 8.85 11.38 15.21
CA GLN A 73 9.56 12.64 15.30
C GLN A 73 8.51 13.76 15.25
N PRO A 74 8.38 14.61 16.27
CA PRO A 74 7.43 15.70 16.24
C PRO A 74 7.89 16.73 15.19
N ALA A 75 7.24 16.73 14.02
CA ALA A 75 7.32 17.85 13.10
C ALA A 75 6.55 19.02 13.74
N ALA A 76 7.20 20.19 13.81
CA ALA A 76 6.57 21.40 14.32
C ALA A 76 5.34 21.77 13.45
N ALA A 77 4.22 22.02 14.13
CA ALA A 77 3.02 22.69 13.62
C ALA A 77 2.21 21.98 12.53
N ALA A 78 1.67 20.80 12.85
CA ALA A 78 0.25 20.45 12.61
C ALA A 78 -0.01 19.14 13.35
N GLN A 79 -0.98 19.11 14.26
CA GLN A 79 -1.39 17.86 14.90
C GLN A 79 -2.28 17.08 13.93
N GLN A 80 -1.74 16.76 12.75
CA GLN A 80 -2.36 15.84 11.82
C GLN A 80 -2.25 14.47 12.48
N THR A 81 -3.37 13.92 12.90
CA THR A 81 -3.43 12.51 13.30
C THR A 81 -3.24 11.67 12.05
N SER A 82 -1.99 11.58 11.58
CA SER A 82 -1.62 10.77 10.43
C SER A 82 -1.96 9.33 10.76
N ARG A 83 -3.07 8.84 10.21
CA ARG A 83 -3.48 7.45 10.38
C ARG A 83 -2.65 6.61 9.42
N ARG A 84 -1.98 5.62 10.00
CA ARG A 84 -1.24 4.61 9.25
C ARG A 84 -2.22 3.54 8.77
N TYR A 85 -2.07 3.16 7.51
CA TYR A 85 -2.84 2.09 6.89
C TYR A 85 -1.89 1.00 6.41
N MET A 86 -2.37 -0.23 6.44
CA MET A 86 -1.79 -1.33 5.67
C MET A 86 -2.71 -1.62 4.51
N VAL A 87 -2.16 -1.59 3.29
CA VAL A 87 -2.86 -1.92 2.05
C VAL A 87 -2.25 -3.19 1.49
N SER A 88 -3.03 -4.25 1.44
CA SER A 88 -2.64 -5.53 0.85
C SER A 88 -3.11 -5.60 -0.61
N LEU A 89 -2.23 -5.99 -1.52
CA LEU A 89 -2.51 -6.26 -2.94
C LEU A 89 -2.31 -7.75 -3.25
N LEU A 90 -2.71 -8.17 -4.46
CA LEU A 90 -2.36 -9.49 -4.97
C LEU A 90 -0.84 -9.72 -4.94
N TRP A 91 -0.43 -10.94 -4.60
CA TRP A 91 1.00 -11.32 -4.51
C TRP A 91 1.79 -11.03 -5.79
N ASP A 92 1.16 -11.28 -6.93
CA ASP A 92 1.66 -11.13 -8.29
C ASP A 92 1.29 -9.77 -8.92
N SER A 93 0.88 -8.79 -8.10
CA SER A 93 0.71 -7.41 -8.54
C SER A 93 2.00 -6.86 -9.16
N ALA A 94 1.81 -5.92 -10.10
CA ALA A 94 2.92 -5.22 -10.73
C ALA A 94 3.78 -4.48 -9.69
N PRO A 95 5.07 -4.20 -10.00
CA PRO A 95 5.97 -3.55 -9.05
C PRO A 95 5.46 -2.18 -8.57
N VAL A 96 5.17 -2.12 -7.27
CA VAL A 96 4.85 -0.90 -6.52
C VAL A 96 6.11 -0.29 -5.91
N GLN A 97 6.08 1.02 -5.68
CA GLN A 97 7.19 1.80 -5.16
C GLN A 97 6.73 2.68 -4.00
N VAL A 98 7.69 3.05 -3.15
CA VAL A 98 7.50 4.15 -2.20
C VAL A 98 7.10 5.41 -2.97
N ASP A 99 6.25 6.23 -2.37
CA ASP A 99 5.60 7.41 -2.93
C ASP A 99 4.50 7.18 -3.98
N ASP A 100 4.24 5.92 -4.39
CA ASP A 100 3.02 5.60 -5.13
C ASP A 100 1.79 6.01 -4.29
N ILE A 101 0.76 6.50 -4.97
CA ILE A 101 -0.49 6.92 -4.33
C ILE A 101 -1.56 5.87 -4.60
N VAL A 102 -2.03 5.26 -3.52
CA VAL A 102 -3.21 4.41 -3.47
C VAL A 102 -4.45 5.29 -3.39
N GLU A 103 -5.43 5.04 -4.24
CA GLU A 103 -6.79 5.56 -4.11
C GLU A 103 -7.75 4.38 -3.95
N ILE A 104 -8.55 4.41 -2.88
CA ILE A 104 -9.55 3.37 -2.62
C ILE A 104 -10.80 3.69 -3.41
N THR A 105 -11.10 2.88 -4.42
CA THR A 105 -12.19 3.13 -5.36
C THR A 105 -13.47 2.38 -4.99
N GLN A 106 -13.36 1.25 -4.27
CA GLN A 106 -14.51 0.49 -3.77
C GLN A 106 -14.22 -0.13 -2.41
N SER A 107 -15.20 -0.13 -1.51
CA SER A 107 -15.11 -0.73 -0.18
C SER A 107 -16.50 -0.95 0.41
N HIS A 108 -16.63 -1.96 1.28
CA HIS A 108 -17.84 -2.13 2.11
C HIS A 108 -17.98 -1.02 3.15
N ASP A 109 -16.87 -0.51 3.70
CA ASP A 109 -16.88 0.71 4.50
C ASP A 109 -16.81 1.92 3.57
N ALA A 110 -17.94 2.61 3.41
CA ALA A 110 -18.06 3.78 2.54
C ALA A 110 -17.10 4.91 2.96
N ASN A 111 -16.66 4.97 4.22
CA ASN A 111 -15.72 5.99 4.68
C ASN A 111 -14.31 5.80 4.15
N LEU A 112 -13.99 4.65 3.54
CA LEU A 112 -12.71 4.41 2.88
C LEU A 112 -12.70 4.89 1.43
N ILE A 113 -13.85 4.95 0.77
CA ILE A 113 -13.94 5.30 -0.65
C ILE A 113 -13.47 6.75 -0.86
N GLY A 114 -12.58 6.94 -1.83
CA GLY A 114 -11.99 8.24 -2.16
C GLY A 114 -10.81 8.65 -1.25
N ARG A 115 -10.47 7.86 -0.23
CA ARG A 115 -9.24 8.11 0.55
C ARG A 115 -8.02 7.89 -0.31
N ARG A 116 -7.02 8.76 -0.12
CA ARG A 116 -5.74 8.72 -0.81
C ARG A 116 -4.64 8.47 0.20
N LEU A 117 -3.85 7.43 -0.07
CA LEU A 117 -2.78 6.99 0.82
C LEU A 117 -1.47 6.97 0.04
N ARG A 118 -0.40 7.50 0.64
CA ARG A 118 0.95 7.41 0.08
C ARG A 118 1.68 6.21 0.65
N VAL A 119 2.25 5.37 -0.22
CA VAL A 119 3.10 4.25 0.18
C VAL A 119 4.37 4.80 0.83
N SER A 120 4.62 4.45 2.10
CA SER A 120 5.86 4.80 2.81
C SER A 120 6.85 3.64 2.90
N SER A 121 6.36 2.40 2.94
CA SER A 121 7.22 1.22 2.89
C SER A 121 6.47 0.03 2.29
N ILE A 122 7.24 -0.95 1.85
CA ILE A 122 6.75 -2.21 1.31
C ILE A 122 7.24 -3.30 2.26
N ASP A 123 6.30 -4.03 2.86
CA ASP A 123 6.61 -5.12 3.77
C ASP A 123 6.84 -6.39 2.93
N TYR A 124 8.09 -6.84 2.90
CA TYR A 124 8.48 -8.03 2.17
C TYR A 124 8.34 -9.28 3.05
N ALA A 125 7.68 -10.30 2.51
CA ALA A 125 7.57 -11.62 3.12
C ALA A 125 8.06 -12.69 2.14
N SER A 126 8.55 -13.81 2.67
CA SER A 126 8.94 -14.98 1.87
C SER A 126 7.75 -15.83 1.45
N GLU A 127 6.58 -15.63 2.07
CA GLU A 127 5.37 -16.36 1.75
C GLU A 127 4.54 -15.63 0.68
N GLN A 128 3.92 -16.40 -0.21
CA GLN A 128 3.26 -15.89 -1.41
C GLN A 128 1.77 -15.60 -1.22
N TRP A 129 1.41 -14.88 -0.15
CA TRP A 129 0.00 -14.57 0.17
C TRP A 129 -0.46 -13.30 -0.54
N GLN A 130 0.23 -12.19 -0.30
CA GLN A 130 -0.15 -10.85 -0.73
C GLN A 130 1.09 -9.93 -0.71
N ARG A 131 0.98 -8.75 -1.33
CA ARG A 131 1.95 -7.66 -1.16
C ARG A 131 1.41 -6.68 -0.15
N ASP A 132 2.15 -6.45 0.94
CA ASP A 132 1.72 -5.53 1.99
C ASP A 132 2.45 -4.20 1.88
N LEU A 133 1.65 -3.13 1.84
CA LEU A 133 2.12 -1.76 1.77
C LEU A 133 1.77 -1.07 3.07
N VAL A 134 2.73 -0.35 3.61
CA VAL A 134 2.46 0.62 4.66
C VAL A 134 2.22 1.96 4.00
N CYS A 135 1.11 2.59 4.35
CA CYS A 135 0.72 3.86 3.80
C CYS A 135 0.34 4.87 4.89
N TRP A 136 0.47 6.15 4.55
CA TRP A 136 -0.09 7.26 5.34
C TRP A 136 -1.13 8.00 4.51
N GLU A 137 -2.16 8.50 5.17
CA GLU A 137 -3.14 9.36 4.53
C GLU A 137 -2.49 10.67 4.06
N VAL A 138 -2.81 11.07 2.82
CA VAL A 138 -2.37 12.35 2.27
C VAL A 138 -3.57 13.25 2.01
N GLU A 139 -3.39 14.54 2.30
CA GLU A 139 -4.36 15.55 1.85
C GLU A 139 -4.33 15.68 0.32
N ALA A 140 -5.36 16.34 -0.22
CA ALA A 140 -5.51 16.51 -1.66
C ALA A 140 -4.21 16.97 -2.31
N ILE A 141 -3.76 16.19 -3.30
CA ILE A 141 -2.55 16.50 -4.06
C ILE A 141 -2.93 17.59 -5.06
N THR A 142 -2.78 18.84 -4.63
CA THR A 142 -2.88 20.03 -5.47
C THR A 142 -1.61 20.25 -6.29
#